data_AF-A0AAJ5MEY0-F1
#
_entry.id   AF-A0AAJ5MEY0-F1
#
_cell.length_a   1.000
_cell.length_b   1.000
_cell.length_c   1.000
_cell.angle_alpha   90.00
_cell.angle_beta   90.00
_cell.angle_gamma   90.00
#
_symmetry.space_group_name_H-M   'P 1'
#
loop_
_entity.id
_entity.type
_entity.pdbx_description
1 polymer ?
#
loop_
_entity_poly.entity_id
_entity_poly.type
_entity_poly.pdbx_seq_one_letter_code
_entity_poly.pdbx_strand_id
1 'polypeptide(L)'
;MDGWLFDIWSLESTWAIKKGLVPSTGFDALLSTTFFDLDSAVFHLSERVLYCSSMHQEALEKRTLGINLRENPNPESMACRAVNLALENDFALTRELAEFVVDNYRSHGEQGIVRSYLLALEEMLRGDAGIKSLKPRLQSRLWSD
;
A
#
# COMPACT_ATOMS: atom_id res chain seq x y z
N MET A 1 -9.03 -11.70 31.21
CA MET A 1 -10.23 -11.40 30.38
C MET A 1 -9.69 -11.08 29.02
N ASP A 2 -9.79 -12.02 28.09
CA ASP A 2 -9.39 -11.78 26.71
C ASP A 2 -10.61 -11.22 25.98
N GLY A 3 -10.59 -9.92 25.75
CA GLY A 3 -11.63 -9.18 25.05
C GLY A 3 -11.14 -8.71 23.69
N TRP A 4 -12.07 -8.49 22.76
CA TRP A 4 -11.79 -7.87 21.47
C TRP A 4 -11.77 -6.34 21.62
N LEU A 5 -10.75 -5.70 21.06
CA LEU A 5 -10.67 -4.25 20.95
C LEU A 5 -11.17 -3.85 19.56
N PHE A 6 -12.08 -2.89 19.52
CA PHE A 6 -12.62 -2.32 18.28
C PHE A 6 -12.31 -0.83 18.26
N ASP A 7 -11.77 -0.36 17.15
CA ASP A 7 -11.72 1.06 16.84
C ASP A 7 -13.01 1.44 16.10
N ILE A 8 -13.71 2.46 16.61
CA ILE A 8 -15.03 2.87 16.13
C ILE A 8 -15.00 4.39 15.94
N TRP A 9 -15.27 4.82 14.72
CA TRP A 9 -15.36 6.23 14.37
C TRP A 9 -16.47 6.49 13.36
N SER A 10 -16.93 7.74 13.27
CA SER A 10 -17.91 8.16 12.26
C SER A 10 -17.25 8.38 10.91
N LEU A 11 -18.00 8.26 9.80
CA LEU A 11 -17.47 8.49 8.45
C LEU A 11 -16.77 9.86 8.34
N GLU A 12 -17.39 10.90 8.88
CA GLU A 12 -16.90 12.30 8.87
C GLU A 12 -15.59 12.47 9.66
N SER A 13 -15.32 11.56 10.60
CA SER A 13 -14.09 11.54 11.38
C SER A 13 -12.93 10.89 10.63
N THR A 14 -13.18 10.21 9.51
CA THR A 14 -12.14 9.63 8.65
C THR A 14 -11.22 10.73 8.14
N TRP A 15 -9.91 10.55 8.32
CA TRP A 15 -8.92 11.62 8.09
C TRP A 15 -9.04 12.27 6.70
N ALA A 16 -9.16 11.47 5.63
CA ALA A 16 -9.25 11.97 4.27
C ALA A 16 -10.52 12.80 4.02
N ILE A 17 -11.64 12.41 4.64
CA ILE A 17 -12.90 13.17 4.58
C ILE A 17 -12.78 14.46 5.39
N LYS A 18 -12.25 14.38 6.62
CA LYS A 18 -12.01 15.53 7.49
C LYS A 18 -11.08 16.58 6.87
N LYS A 19 -10.14 16.15 6.01
CA LYS A 19 -9.23 17.02 5.27
C LYS A 19 -9.80 17.54 3.95
N GLY A 20 -11.01 17.12 3.57
CA GLY A 20 -11.66 17.52 2.32
C GLY A 20 -11.04 16.89 1.07
N LEU A 21 -10.26 15.81 1.22
CA LEU A 21 -9.64 15.08 0.11
C LEU A 21 -10.63 14.15 -0.57
N VAL A 22 -11.59 13.62 0.20
CA VAL A 22 -12.67 12.75 -0.28
C VAL A 22 -14.01 13.35 0.19
N PRO A 23 -15.01 13.48 -0.69
CA PRO A 23 -16.31 13.99 -0.28
C PRO A 23 -17.05 12.98 0.60
N SER A 24 -17.81 13.47 1.58
CA SER A 24 -18.61 12.63 2.48
C SER A 24 -19.95 12.25 1.83
N THR A 25 -19.91 11.45 0.76
CA THR A 25 -21.09 11.15 -0.07
C THR A 25 -21.79 9.83 0.23
N GLY A 26 -21.31 9.07 1.23
CA GLY A 26 -21.90 7.77 1.58
C GLY A 26 -20.86 6.78 2.10
N PHE A 27 -21.30 5.55 2.35
CA PHE A 27 -20.45 4.48 2.85
C PHE A 27 -19.34 4.08 1.86
N ASP A 28 -19.62 4.20 0.56
CA ASP A 28 -18.69 3.95 -0.54
C ASP A 28 -17.51 4.92 -0.56
N ALA A 29 -17.65 6.12 0.01
CA ALA A 29 -16.56 7.09 0.12
C ALA A 29 -15.35 6.50 0.87
N LEU A 30 -15.57 5.54 1.79
CA LEU A 30 -14.47 4.85 2.50
C LEU A 30 -13.49 4.16 1.54
N LEU A 31 -13.98 3.63 0.42
CA LEU A 31 -13.14 2.98 -0.59
C LEU A 31 -12.06 3.92 -1.13
N SER A 32 -12.33 5.22 -1.19
CA SER A 32 -11.38 6.22 -1.71
C SER A 32 -10.48 6.83 -0.64
N THR A 33 -10.57 6.38 0.62
CA THR A 33 -9.84 6.99 1.75
C THR A 33 -8.57 6.25 2.15
N THR A 34 -8.38 5.03 1.64
CA THR A 34 -7.21 4.20 1.96
C THR A 34 -6.00 4.62 1.14
N PHE A 35 -4.80 4.52 1.73
CA PHE A 35 -3.57 4.84 1.00
C PHE A 35 -3.31 3.82 -0.12
N PHE A 36 -3.43 2.52 0.17
CA PHE A 36 -3.23 1.46 -0.82
C PHE A 36 -4.53 1.10 -1.53
N ASP A 37 -4.41 0.76 -2.81
CA ASP A 37 -5.50 0.14 -3.60
C ASP A 37 -5.96 -1.19 -3.02
N LEU A 38 -5.02 -2.00 -2.54
CA LEU A 38 -5.29 -3.27 -1.90
C LEU A 38 -6.17 -3.13 -0.65
N ASP A 39 -6.08 -2.00 0.07
CA ASP A 39 -6.90 -1.73 1.26
C ASP A 39 -8.31 -1.23 0.91
N SER A 40 -8.60 -0.92 -0.37
CA SER A 40 -9.84 -0.28 -0.83
C SER A 40 -11.02 -1.27 -0.92
N ALA A 41 -11.37 -1.87 0.21
CA ALA A 41 -12.52 -2.75 0.38
C ALA A 41 -13.18 -2.50 1.75
N VAL A 42 -14.52 -2.57 1.80
CA VAL A 42 -15.29 -2.35 3.01
C VAL A 42 -16.45 -3.33 3.11
N PHE A 43 -16.63 -3.92 4.29
CA PHE A 43 -17.76 -4.80 4.57
C PHE A 43 -18.85 -4.04 5.33
N HIS A 44 -20.04 -3.93 4.72
CA HIS A 44 -21.19 -3.32 5.35
C HIS A 44 -21.89 -4.32 6.26
N LEU A 45 -21.82 -4.11 7.58
CA LEU A 45 -22.32 -5.08 8.58
C LEU A 45 -23.83 -5.35 8.49
N SER A 46 -24.65 -4.30 8.36
CA SER A 46 -26.12 -4.46 8.34
C SER A 46 -26.61 -5.17 7.07
N GLU A 47 -26.13 -4.74 5.91
CA GLU A 47 -26.49 -5.30 4.61
C GLU A 47 -25.77 -6.63 4.31
N ARG A 48 -24.67 -6.92 5.03
CA ARG A 48 -23.79 -8.08 4.84
C ARG A 48 -23.21 -8.15 3.42
N VAL A 49 -22.86 -6.99 2.88
CA VAL A 49 -22.30 -6.83 1.54
C VAL A 49 -20.84 -6.38 1.63
N LEU A 50 -19.98 -7.00 0.82
CA LEU A 50 -18.61 -6.54 0.61
C LEU A 50 -18.58 -5.61 -0.61
N TYR A 51 -18.15 -4.37 -0.40
CA TYR A 51 -17.85 -3.44 -1.47
C TYR A 51 -16.33 -3.42 -1.69
N CYS A 52 -15.93 -3.47 -2.95
CA CYS A 52 -14.54 -3.34 -3.37
C CYS A 52 -14.48 -2.26 -4.45
N SER A 53 -13.46 -1.42 -4.42
CA SER A 53 -13.18 -0.58 -5.58
C SER A 53 -12.69 -1.43 -6.75
N SER A 54 -12.78 -0.89 -7.97
CA SER A 54 -12.16 -1.50 -9.14
C SER A 54 -10.64 -1.64 -8.98
N MET A 55 -10.00 -0.66 -8.33
CA MET A 55 -8.55 -0.69 -8.06
C MET A 55 -8.17 -1.83 -7.12
N HIS A 56 -8.98 -2.11 -6.10
CA HIS A 56 -8.78 -3.27 -5.22
C HIS A 56 -8.85 -4.59 -6.00
N GLN A 57 -9.86 -4.74 -6.86
CA GLN A 57 -10.01 -5.95 -7.68
C GLN A 57 -8.81 -6.12 -8.63
N GLU A 58 -8.40 -5.04 -9.31
CA GLU A 58 -7.25 -5.04 -10.20
C GLU A 58 -5.95 -5.40 -9.46
N ALA A 59 -5.75 -4.85 -8.26
CA ALA A 59 -4.59 -5.12 -7.41
C ALA A 59 -4.48 -6.62 -7.06
N LEU A 60 -5.61 -7.25 -6.69
CA LEU A 60 -5.67 -8.68 -6.41
C LEU A 60 -5.40 -9.53 -7.66
N GLU A 61 -6.06 -9.22 -8.78
CA GLU A 61 -5.91 -9.97 -10.03
C GLU A 61 -4.49 -9.92 -10.58
N LYS A 62 -3.87 -8.73 -10.55
CA LYS A 62 -2.52 -8.51 -11.10
C LYS A 62 -1.41 -8.80 -10.12
N ARG A 63 -1.74 -9.07 -8.86
CA ARG A 63 -0.77 -9.11 -7.74
C ARG A 63 0.12 -7.88 -7.74
N THR A 64 -0.51 -6.71 -7.84
CA THR A 64 0.15 -5.41 -7.70
C THR A 64 -0.30 -4.68 -6.44
N LEU A 65 0.59 -3.90 -5.86
CA LEU A 65 0.29 -2.93 -4.81
C LEU A 65 0.53 -1.52 -5.37
N GLY A 66 -0.46 -0.65 -5.26
CA GLY A 66 -0.43 0.70 -5.78
C GLY A 66 -0.97 1.73 -4.79
N ILE A 67 -1.04 2.98 -5.24
CA ILE A 67 -1.58 4.09 -4.46
C ILE A 67 -3.03 4.32 -4.88
N ASN A 68 -3.92 4.42 -3.89
CA ASN A 68 -5.31 4.82 -4.05
C ASN A 68 -5.50 6.30 -3.65
N LEU A 69 -4.98 6.69 -2.49
CA LEU A 69 -4.94 8.09 -2.03
C LEU A 69 -3.53 8.45 -1.56
N ARG A 70 -2.84 9.31 -2.31
CA ARG A 70 -1.41 9.63 -2.06
C ARG A 70 -1.22 10.46 -0.80
N GLU A 71 -2.10 11.42 -0.56
CA GLU A 71 -2.07 12.30 0.60
C GLU A 71 -2.23 11.48 1.88
N ASN A 72 -1.25 11.60 2.77
CA ASN A 72 -1.27 10.89 4.04
C ASN A 72 -0.42 11.64 5.08
N PRO A 73 -0.73 11.50 6.38
CA PRO A 73 -0.04 12.24 7.44
C PRO A 73 1.38 11.69 7.74
N ASN A 74 1.74 10.51 7.24
CA ASN A 74 3.03 9.87 7.54
C ASN A 74 3.57 9.07 6.33
N PRO A 75 4.17 9.76 5.34
CA PRO A 75 4.64 9.12 4.11
C PRO A 75 5.71 8.04 4.34
N GLU A 76 6.58 8.25 5.32
CA GLU A 76 7.62 7.29 5.69
C GLU A 76 7.03 5.95 6.16
N SER A 77 6.04 5.99 7.05
CA SER A 77 5.32 4.78 7.49
C SER A 77 4.65 4.05 6.33
N MET A 78 4.07 4.79 5.39
CA MET A 78 3.45 4.18 4.20
C MET A 78 4.50 3.54 3.27
N ALA A 79 5.68 4.16 3.10
CA ALA A 79 6.78 3.57 2.36
C ALA A 79 7.27 2.26 3.03
N CYS A 80 7.44 2.26 4.35
CA CYS A 80 7.79 1.05 5.10
C CYS A 80 6.74 -0.05 4.95
N ARG A 81 5.45 0.29 5.09
CA ARG A 81 4.35 -0.65 4.93
C ARG A 81 4.28 -1.21 3.51
N ALA A 82 4.54 -0.41 2.48
CA ALA A 82 4.57 -0.86 1.10
C ALA A 82 5.65 -1.93 0.86
N VAL A 83 6.86 -1.73 1.39
CA VAL A 83 7.95 -2.71 1.29
C VAL A 83 7.59 -4.01 2.01
N ASN A 84 7.06 -3.93 3.24
CA ASN A 84 6.67 -5.11 4.01
C ASN A 84 5.55 -5.90 3.30
N LEU A 85 4.49 -5.21 2.86
CA LEU A 85 3.39 -5.85 2.13
C LEU A 85 3.90 -6.54 0.85
N ALA A 86 4.80 -5.90 0.10
CA ALA A 86 5.37 -6.47 -1.10
C ALA A 86 6.23 -7.71 -0.84
N LEU A 87 7.08 -7.67 0.20
CA LEU A 87 7.94 -8.79 0.56
C LEU A 87 7.17 -9.97 1.15
N GLU A 88 6.24 -9.71 2.07
CA GLU A 88 5.47 -10.74 2.78
C GLU A 88 4.47 -11.45 1.85
N ASN A 89 3.89 -10.71 0.91
CA ASN A 89 2.80 -11.20 0.05
C ASN A 89 3.19 -11.29 -1.42
N ASP A 90 4.46 -11.10 -1.76
CA ASP A 90 4.99 -11.25 -3.12
C ASP A 90 4.28 -10.36 -4.17
N PHE A 91 3.91 -9.13 -3.79
CA PHE A 91 3.32 -8.13 -4.68
C PHE A 91 4.39 -7.39 -5.49
N ALA A 92 4.06 -7.05 -6.74
CA ALA A 92 4.80 -6.04 -7.49
C ALA A 92 4.30 -4.64 -7.10
N LEU A 93 5.18 -3.66 -6.93
CA LEU A 93 4.75 -2.28 -6.73
C LEU A 93 4.37 -1.67 -8.08
N THR A 94 3.32 -0.85 -8.15
CA THR A 94 3.14 0.05 -9.29
C THR A 94 4.32 1.00 -9.37
N ARG A 95 4.63 1.54 -10.57
CA ARG A 95 5.71 2.52 -10.72
C ARG A 95 5.54 3.72 -9.79
N GLU A 96 4.33 4.25 -9.68
CA GLU A 96 4.05 5.38 -8.79
C GLU A 96 4.34 5.04 -7.31
N LEU A 97 3.95 3.86 -6.84
CA LEU A 97 4.25 3.44 -5.46
C LEU A 97 5.74 3.18 -5.27
N ALA A 98 6.43 2.65 -6.27
CA ALA A 98 7.88 2.44 -6.20
C ALA A 98 8.65 3.77 -6.07
N GLU A 99 8.27 4.78 -6.84
CA GLU A 99 8.82 6.14 -6.75
C GLU A 99 8.54 6.72 -5.36
N PHE A 100 7.28 6.61 -4.89
CA PHE A 100 6.91 7.05 -3.54
C PHE A 100 7.76 6.38 -2.46
N VAL A 101 8.01 5.08 -2.57
CA VAL A 101 8.86 4.34 -1.63
C VAL A 101 10.28 4.89 -1.66
N VAL A 102 10.94 4.99 -2.82
CA VAL A 102 12.32 5.50 -2.90
C VAL A 102 12.44 6.93 -2.34
N ASP A 103 11.46 7.78 -2.58
CA ASP A 103 11.48 9.18 -2.13
C ASP A 103 11.25 9.34 -0.62
N ASN A 104 10.46 8.46 0.00
CA ASN A 104 9.97 8.63 1.38
C ASN A 104 10.53 7.61 2.37
N TYR A 105 11.19 6.56 1.90
CA TYR A 105 11.75 5.55 2.77
C TYR A 105 12.98 6.10 3.50
N ARG A 106 12.87 6.29 4.82
CA ARG A 106 13.92 6.91 5.66
C ARG A 106 14.25 6.09 6.92
N SER A 107 14.48 4.80 6.78
CA SER A 107 14.91 4.02 7.94
C SER A 107 16.41 4.16 8.22
N HIS A 108 16.72 4.46 9.48
CA HIS A 108 18.09 4.53 9.98
C HIS A 108 18.55 3.11 10.34
N GLY A 109 19.28 2.46 9.43
CA GLY A 109 19.97 1.21 9.73
C GLY A 109 19.33 -0.07 9.20
N GLU A 110 18.52 0.00 8.13
CA GLU A 110 18.05 -1.22 7.43
C GLU A 110 19.23 -2.10 7.00
N GLN A 111 19.12 -3.38 7.31
CA GLN A 111 20.08 -4.40 6.91
C GLN A 111 19.36 -5.53 6.17
N GLY A 112 20.12 -6.30 5.41
CA GLY A 112 19.62 -7.50 4.75
C GLY A 112 18.61 -7.20 3.65
N ILE A 113 17.49 -7.93 3.67
CA ILE A 113 16.58 -8.06 2.53
C ILE A 113 15.91 -6.75 2.11
N VAL A 114 15.57 -5.91 3.07
CA VAL A 114 14.90 -4.62 2.83
C VAL A 114 15.83 -3.66 2.10
N ARG A 115 17.09 -3.54 2.56
CA ARG A 115 18.10 -2.72 1.87
C ARG A 115 18.35 -3.21 0.44
N SER A 116 18.46 -4.53 0.24
CA SER A 116 18.61 -5.11 -1.10
C SER A 116 17.39 -4.85 -1.98
N TYR A 117 16.18 -4.89 -1.42
CA TYR A 117 14.93 -4.61 -2.13
C TYR A 117 14.90 -3.16 -2.61
N LEU A 118 15.23 -2.21 -1.74
CA LEU A 118 15.28 -0.77 -2.07
C LEU A 118 16.29 -0.46 -3.17
N LEU A 119 17.51 -0.99 -3.06
CA LEU A 119 18.54 -0.78 -4.09
C LEU A 119 18.12 -1.34 -5.45
N ALA A 120 17.52 -2.52 -5.47
CA ALA A 120 17.00 -3.11 -6.70
C ALA A 120 15.82 -2.31 -7.26
N LEU A 121 14.95 -1.77 -6.40
CA LEU A 121 13.85 -0.90 -6.80
C LEU A 121 14.37 0.38 -7.47
N GLU A 122 15.36 1.05 -6.86
CA GLU A 122 16.04 2.23 -7.44
C GLU A 122 16.70 1.92 -8.79
N GLU A 123 17.35 0.76 -8.93
CA GLU A 123 17.92 0.33 -10.20
C GLU A 123 16.86 0.14 -11.28
N MET A 124 15.76 -0.55 -10.97
CA MET A 124 14.68 -0.76 -11.93
C MET A 124 13.93 0.54 -12.26
N LEU A 125 13.87 1.50 -11.34
CA LEU A 125 13.33 2.85 -11.56
C LEU A 125 14.16 3.65 -12.56
N ARG A 126 15.49 3.47 -12.57
CA ARG A 126 16.38 4.08 -13.58
C ARG A 126 16.29 3.43 -14.97
N GLY A 127 15.62 2.27 -15.06
CA GLY A 127 15.37 1.55 -16.31
C GLY A 127 14.26 2.18 -17.15
N ASP A 128 13.57 1.35 -17.93
CA ASP A 128 12.51 1.82 -18.83
C ASP A 128 11.32 2.45 -18.06
N ALA A 129 11.01 3.70 -18.40
CA ALA A 129 9.87 4.45 -17.86
C ALA A 129 8.51 3.82 -18.23
N GLY A 130 8.45 3.02 -19.30
CA GLY A 130 7.24 2.31 -19.75
C GLY A 130 6.84 1.12 -18.87
N ILE A 131 7.70 0.69 -17.94
CA ILE A 131 7.39 -0.39 -16.99
C ILE A 131 6.36 0.11 -15.98
N LYS A 132 5.18 -0.53 -15.97
CA LYS A 132 4.05 -0.14 -15.11
C LYS A 132 4.15 -0.67 -13.67
N SER A 133 4.83 -1.80 -13.48
CA SER A 133 5.01 -2.41 -12.16
C SER A 133 6.40 -3.02 -12.01
N LEU A 134 6.92 -2.95 -10.79
CA LEU A 134 8.28 -3.30 -10.43
C LEU A 134 8.25 -4.35 -9.34
N LYS A 135 8.91 -5.47 -9.62
CA LYS A 135 9.07 -6.58 -8.68
C LYS A 135 10.54 -6.94 -8.58
N PRO A 136 11.27 -6.32 -7.63
CA PRO A 136 12.65 -6.69 -7.36
C PRO A 136 12.79 -8.20 -7.12
N ARG A 137 13.61 -8.86 -7.93
CA ARG A 137 13.96 -10.27 -7.72
C ARG A 137 15.18 -10.33 -6.83
N LEU A 138 14.96 -10.60 -5.56
CA LEU A 138 16.02 -10.82 -4.60
C LEU A 138 16.64 -12.20 -4.88
N GLN A 139 17.87 -12.22 -5.39
CA GLN A 139 18.57 -13.50 -5.63
C GLN A 139 18.90 -14.14 -4.30
N SER A 140 18.56 -15.43 -4.13
CA SER A 140 18.94 -16.27 -2.99
C SER A 140 20.44 -16.60 -2.89
N ARG A 141 21.32 -15.86 -3.57
CA ARG A 141 22.77 -16.14 -3.69
C ARG A 141 23.60 -15.87 -2.43
N LEU A 142 22.99 -15.84 -1.24
CA LEU A 142 23.70 -15.74 0.04
C LEU A 142 23.57 -16.99 0.92
N TRP A 143 22.97 -18.06 0.39
CA TRP A 143 23.00 -19.39 1.01
C TRP A 143 23.62 -20.37 0.00
N SER A 144 24.94 -20.30 -0.11
CA SER A 144 25.75 -21.45 -0.51
C SER A 144 26.47 -21.90 0.76
N ASP A 145 26.32 -23.18 1.08
CA ASP A 145 26.93 -23.90 2.21
C ASP A 145 28.43 -23.61 2.42
#